data_AF-A0A379TYV0-F1
#
_entry.id   AF-A0A379TYV0-F1
#
_cell.length_a   1.000
_cell.length_b   1.000
_cell.length_c   1.000
_cell.angle_alpha   90.00
_cell.angle_beta   90.00
_cell.angle_gamma   90.00
#
_symmetry.space_group_name_H-M   'P 1'
#
loop_
_entity.id
_entity.type
_entity.pdbx_description
1 polymer ?
#
loop_
_entity_poly.entity_id
_entity_poly.type
_entity_poly.pdbx_seq_one_letter_code
_entity_poly.pdbx_strand_id
1 'polypeptide(L)'
;MKKSLLGAVLSLGLLSTAHADVYKFDNTHTNAVFNIDHFQTSTNHGGFYAISGELKYQPEKQVAEMRVTIPVSALNTGVDAF
;
A
#
# COMPACT_ATOMS: atom_id res chain seq x y z
N MET A 1 -8.08 -23.05 -50.37
CA MET A 1 -8.01 -21.69 -49.78
C MET A 1 -8.88 -21.48 -48.52
N LYS A 2 -9.47 -22.52 -47.91
CA LYS A 2 -10.44 -22.36 -46.78
C LYS A 2 -9.93 -22.77 -45.39
N LYS A 3 -8.69 -23.25 -45.29
CA LYS A 3 -8.12 -23.78 -44.02
C LYS A 3 -7.17 -22.82 -43.30
N SER A 4 -6.79 -21.71 -43.96
CA SER A 4 -5.82 -20.74 -43.41
C SER A 4 -6.45 -19.65 -42.55
N LEU A 5 -7.79 -19.50 -42.54
CA LEU A 5 -8.46 -18.45 -41.77
C LEU A 5 -8.74 -18.84 -40.31
N LEU A 6 -8.70 -20.14 -39.97
CA LEU A 6 -9.02 -20.61 -38.62
C LEU A 6 -7.87 -20.40 -37.61
N GLY A 7 -6.62 -20.28 -38.09
CA GLY A 7 -5.45 -20.11 -37.23
C GLY A 7 -5.24 -18.67 -36.72
N ALA A 8 -5.76 -17.67 -37.43
CA ALA A 8 -5.54 -16.26 -37.09
C ALA A 8 -6.46 -15.72 -35.98
N VAL A 9 -7.54 -16.44 -35.65
CA VAL A 9 -8.49 -16.01 -34.61
C VAL A 9 -8.07 -16.50 -33.21
N LEU A 10 -7.30 -17.59 -33.12
CA LEU A 10 -6.86 -18.16 -31.83
C LEU A 10 -5.71 -17.39 -31.16
N SER A 11 -4.98 -16.53 -31.88
CA SER A 11 -3.82 -15.80 -31.36
C SER A 11 -4.17 -14.50 -30.61
N LEU A 12 -5.44 -14.08 -30.60
CA LEU A 12 -5.90 -12.88 -29.88
C LEU A 12 -6.14 -13.09 -28.37
N GLY A 13 -6.03 -14.33 -27.86
CA GLY A 13 -6.42 -14.67 -26.49
C GLY A 13 -5.35 -14.55 -25.40
N LEU A 14 -4.12 -14.13 -25.72
CA LEU A 14 -2.98 -14.17 -24.77
C LEU A 14 -2.42 -12.78 -24.41
N LEU A 15 -3.20 -11.72 -24.56
CA LEU A 15 -2.85 -10.44 -23.94
C LEU A 15 -3.00 -10.59 -22.42
N SER A 16 -1.90 -10.94 -21.75
CA SER A 16 -1.78 -10.83 -20.29
C SER A 16 -1.91 -9.36 -19.92
N THR A 17 -3.11 -8.95 -19.49
CA THR A 17 -3.29 -7.65 -18.87
C THR A 17 -2.56 -7.69 -17.53
N ALA A 18 -1.39 -7.06 -17.48
CA ALA A 18 -0.68 -6.83 -16.22
C ALA A 18 -1.56 -5.94 -15.32
N HIS A 19 -2.33 -6.58 -14.45
CA HIS A 19 -3.16 -5.95 -13.42
C HIS A 19 -2.32 -5.71 -12.17
N ALA A 20 -2.61 -4.61 -11.47
CA ALA A 20 -2.08 -4.42 -10.13
C ALA A 20 -2.81 -5.35 -9.16
N ASP A 21 -2.03 -6.07 -8.36
CA ASP A 21 -2.56 -6.68 -7.15
C ASP A 21 -2.90 -5.57 -6.15
N VAL A 22 -4.04 -5.71 -5.49
CA VAL A 22 -4.54 -4.75 -4.51
C VAL A 22 -4.42 -5.35 -3.12
N TYR A 23 -3.57 -4.76 -2.29
CA TYR A 23 -3.36 -5.14 -0.90
C TYR A 23 -4.05 -4.13 0.00
N LYS A 24 -4.87 -4.60 0.94
CA LYS A 24 -5.46 -3.77 1.98
C LYS A 24 -4.56 -3.77 3.21
N PHE A 25 -4.42 -2.61 3.84
CA PHE A 25 -3.72 -2.55 5.11
C PHE A 25 -4.55 -3.19 6.21
N ASP A 26 -3.92 -4.12 6.92
CA ASP A 26 -4.42 -4.61 8.19
C ASP A 26 -4.14 -3.55 9.25
N ASN A 27 -5.21 -2.95 9.77
CA ASN A 27 -5.14 -1.86 10.73
C ASN A 27 -4.59 -2.26 12.10
N THR A 28 -4.47 -3.57 12.39
CA THR A 28 -3.84 -4.10 13.60
C THR A 28 -2.33 -4.31 13.46
N HIS A 29 -1.82 -4.35 12.23
CA HIS A 29 -0.40 -4.59 11.91
C HIS A 29 0.25 -3.46 11.10
N THR A 30 -0.44 -2.32 10.94
CA THR A 30 0.06 -1.16 10.19
C THR A 30 0.02 0.08 11.06
N ASN A 31 1.19 0.60 11.43
CA ASN A 31 1.33 1.79 12.28
C ASN A 31 2.34 2.77 11.65
N ALA A 32 2.14 4.06 11.87
CA ALA A 32 3.12 5.10 11.52
C ALA A 32 3.72 5.63 12.82
N VAL A 33 4.95 5.20 13.12
CA VAL A 33 5.67 5.60 14.34
C VAL A 33 6.69 6.68 14.03
N PHE A 34 6.92 7.56 15.00
CA PHE A 34 7.85 8.68 14.87
C PHE A 34 8.66 8.86 16.15
N ASN A 35 9.79 9.56 15.98
CA ASN A 35 10.69 9.95 17.05
C ASN A 35 11.03 11.42 16.87
N ILE A 36 10.96 12.21 17.95
CA ILE A 36 11.27 13.64 17.93
C ILE A 36 12.27 13.92 19.06
N ASP A 37 13.31 14.71 18.77
CA ASP A 37 14.25 15.16 19.79
C ASP A 37 13.54 15.94 20.90
N HIS A 38 13.97 15.72 22.13
CA HIS A 38 13.50 16.45 23.30
C HIS A 38 14.69 17.09 24.01
N PHE A 39 15.09 18.26 23.49
CA PHE A 39 16.14 19.12 24.01
C PHE A 39 17.52 18.46 24.07
N GLN A 40 17.84 17.53 23.18
CA GLN A 40 19.08 16.73 23.21
C GLN A 40 19.28 15.94 24.52
N THR A 41 18.22 15.78 25.33
CA THR A 41 18.27 15.05 26.61
C THR A 41 17.57 13.69 26.52
N SER A 42 16.53 13.60 25.69
CA SER A 42 15.68 12.43 25.53
C SER A 42 15.03 12.45 24.15
N THR A 43 14.30 11.39 23.83
CA THR A 43 13.53 11.27 22.59
C THR A 43 12.08 11.01 22.93
N ASN A 44 11.18 11.84 22.39
CA ASN A 44 9.75 11.56 22.46
C ASN A 44 9.40 10.52 21.39
N HIS A 45 8.76 9.44 21.82
CA HIS A 45 8.28 8.37 20.97
C HIS A 45 6.77 8.49 20.82
N GLY A 46 6.26 8.31 19.60
CA GLY A 46 4.82 8.29 19.37
C GLY A 46 4.45 7.54 18.11
N GLY A 47 3.15 7.29 17.95
CA GLY A 47 2.64 6.65 16.75
C GLY A 47 1.19 6.97 16.47
N PHE A 48 0.82 6.88 15.21
CA PHE A 48 -0.56 6.81 14.75
C PHE A 48 -0.93 5.37 14.48
N TYR A 49 -1.99 4.91 15.14
CA TYR A 49 -2.47 3.55 15.09
C TYR A 49 -3.76 3.47 14.26
N ALA A 50 -4.22 2.25 13.97
CA ALA A 50 -5.43 2.01 13.19
C ALA A 50 -5.41 2.67 11.79
N ILE A 51 -4.24 2.71 11.17
CA ILE A 51 -4.06 3.22 9.82
C ILE A 51 -4.81 2.33 8.84
N SER A 52 -5.45 2.95 7.86
CA SER A 52 -6.16 2.25 6.79
C SER A 52 -5.66 2.69 5.42
N GLY A 53 -5.89 1.86 4.42
CA GLY A 53 -5.42 2.17 3.08
C GLY A 53 -5.37 0.97 2.15
N GLU A 54 -4.81 1.22 0.97
CA GLU A 54 -4.52 0.20 -0.02
C GLU A 54 -3.20 0.48 -0.74
N LEU A 55 -2.55 -0.60 -1.15
CA LEU A 55 -1.41 -0.61 -2.05
C LEU A 55 -1.82 -1.32 -3.34
N LYS A 56 -1.68 -0.65 -4.47
CA LYS A 56 -1.73 -1.25 -5.80
C LYS A 56 -0.31 -1.49 -6.26
N TYR A 57 0.06 -2.75 -6.48
CA TYR A 57 1.44 -3.10 -6.83
C TYR A 57 1.50 -3.99 -8.07
N GLN A 58 2.40 -3.67 -9.00
CA GLN A 58 2.71 -4.47 -10.18
C GLN A 58 4.23 -4.76 -10.18
N PRO A 59 4.68 -5.88 -9.61
CA PRO A 59 6.10 -6.18 -9.49
C PRO A 59 6.81 -6.28 -10.84
N GLU A 60 6.15 -6.80 -11.87
CA GLU A 60 6.66 -6.97 -13.23
C GLU A 60 6.98 -5.65 -13.91
N LYS A 61 6.30 -4.57 -13.51
CA LYS A 61 6.51 -3.22 -14.01
C LYS A 61 7.25 -2.32 -13.01
N GLN A 62 7.53 -2.81 -11.81
CA GLN A 62 8.11 -2.05 -10.71
C GLN A 62 7.35 -0.74 -10.40
N VAL A 63 6.02 -0.76 -10.53
CA VAL A 63 5.15 0.39 -10.22
C VAL A 63 4.27 0.09 -9.02
N ALA A 64 4.08 1.10 -8.18
CA ALA A 64 3.22 1.03 -7.02
C ALA A 64 2.44 2.35 -6.84
N GLU A 65 1.19 2.24 -6.41
CA GLU A 65 0.40 3.37 -5.92
C GLU A 65 -0.12 3.02 -4.52
N MET A 66 0.11 3.90 -3.55
CA MET A 66 -0.32 3.70 -2.18
C MET A 66 -1.25 4.84 -1.76
N ARG A 67 -2.38 4.51 -1.15
CA ARG A 67 -3.31 5.46 -0.55
C ARG A 67 -3.46 5.13 0.92
N VAL A 68 -3.12 6.07 1.78
CA VAL A 68 -3.08 5.88 3.23
C VAL A 68 -3.92 6.95 3.90
N THR A 69 -4.73 6.56 4.87
CA THR A 69 -5.42 7.47 5.79
C THR A 69 -4.84 7.29 7.18
N ILE A 70 -4.29 8.37 7.73
CA ILE A 70 -3.74 8.43 9.08
C ILE A 70 -4.70 9.25 9.95
N PRO A 71 -5.48 8.61 10.84
CA PRO A 71 -6.37 9.34 11.73
C PRO A 71 -5.56 10.03 12.83
N VAL A 72 -5.60 11.37 12.86
CA VAL A 72 -4.90 12.17 13.89
C VAL A 72 -5.39 11.83 15.30
N SER A 73 -6.66 11.48 15.45
CA SER A 73 -7.25 11.06 16.72
C SER A 73 -6.70 9.74 17.27
N ALA A 74 -5.96 8.98 16.47
CA ALA A 74 -5.31 7.74 16.90
C ALA A 74 -3.82 7.95 17.24
N LEU A 75 -3.41 9.20 17.47
CA LEU A 75 -2.11 9.51 18.05
C LEU A 75 -2.02 8.92 19.46
N ASN A 76 -0.89 8.29 19.76
CA ASN A 76 -0.52 7.89 21.11
C ASN A 76 0.96 8.16 21.34
N THR A 77 1.26 8.93 22.38
CA THR A 77 2.59 9.32 22.84
C THR A 77 2.97 8.66 24.18
N GLY A 78 2.05 7.89 24.76
CA GLY A 78 2.13 7.38 26.13
C GLY A 78 1.79 8.40 27.22
N VAL A 79 1.39 9.63 26.86
CA VAL A 79 1.08 10.71 27.80
C VAL A 79 -0.30 11.30 27.49
N ASP A 80 -1.30 11.07 28.34
CA ASP A 80 -2.70 11.48 28.09
C ASP A 80 -2.90 12.99 27.88
N ALA A 81 -2.00 13.81 28.41
CA ALA A 81 -2.06 15.26 28.24
C ALA A 81 -1.71 15.74 26.81
N PHE A 82 -1.12 14.86 25.98
CA PHE A 82 -0.55 15.19 24.68
C PHE A 82 -0.82 14.12 23.59
#